data_AF-A0A359HM48-F1
#
_entry.id   AF-A0A359HM48-F1
#
_cell.length_a   1.000
_cell.length_b   1.000
_cell.length_c   1.000
_cell.angle_alpha   90.00
_cell.angle_beta   90.00
_cell.angle_gamma   90.00
#
_symmetry.space_group_name_H-M   'P 1'
#
loop_
_entity.id
_entity.type
_entity.pdbx_description
1 polymer ?
#
loop_
_entity_poly.entity_id
_entity_poly.type
_entity_poly.pdbx_seq_one_letter_code
_entity_poly.pdbx_strand_id
1 'polypeptide(L)' 'YLQSAMADWGSNNVVGSLTHGVTANDSWKTEIDTALGLFLAGSSTADFQSALVAACQASGPCQ' A
#
# COMPACT_ATOMS: atom_id res chain seq x y z
N TYR A 1 -15.08 23.37 9.44
CA TYR A 1 -13.86 22.88 8.78
C TYR A 1 -13.02 21.96 9.67
N LEU A 2 -12.88 22.23 10.98
CA LEU A 2 -12.12 21.36 11.90
C LEU A 2 -12.90 20.17 12.50
N GLN A 3 -14.24 20.29 12.63
CA GLN A 3 -15.06 19.24 13.28
C GLN A 3 -15.21 17.98 12.43
N SER A 4 -15.35 18.11 11.10
CA SER A 4 -15.38 16.97 10.18
C SER A 4 -14.05 16.22 10.20
N ALA A 5 -12.94 16.96 10.15
CA ALA A 5 -11.62 16.36 10.30
C ALA A 5 -11.48 15.63 11.65
N MET A 6 -11.90 16.22 12.78
CA MET A 6 -11.87 15.51 14.07
C MET A 6 -12.72 14.23 14.09
N ALA A 7 -13.88 14.24 13.42
CA ALA A 7 -14.68 13.03 13.25
C ALA A 7 -13.94 11.98 12.41
N ASP A 8 -13.24 12.41 11.36
CA ASP A 8 -12.42 11.52 10.52
C ASP A 8 -11.24 10.94 11.31
N TRP A 9 -10.55 11.73 12.14
CA TRP A 9 -9.46 11.27 13.02
C TRP A 9 -9.94 10.28 14.10
N GLY A 10 -11.17 10.45 14.60
CA GLY A 10 -11.74 9.57 15.62
C GLY A 10 -12.35 8.27 15.07
N SER A 11 -12.66 8.21 13.77
CA SER A 11 -13.35 7.08 13.14
C SER A 11 -12.49 6.25 12.20
N ASN A 12 -11.42 6.83 11.63
CA ASN A 12 -10.56 6.15 10.67
C ASN A 12 -9.26 5.67 11.31
N ASN A 13 -8.74 4.54 10.82
CA ASN A 13 -7.43 4.07 11.20
C ASN A 13 -6.36 4.83 10.40
N VAL A 14 -5.47 5.54 11.10
CA VAL A 14 -4.38 6.28 10.48
C VAL A 14 -3.30 5.29 10.04
N VAL A 15 -3.18 5.08 8.74
CA VAL A 15 -2.12 4.27 8.15
C VAL A 15 -1.01 5.15 7.61
N GLY A 16 0.25 4.76 7.84
CA GLY A 16 1.39 5.50 7.31
C GLY A 16 1.48 5.42 5.80
N SER A 17 2.08 6.46 5.20
CA SER A 17 2.23 6.54 3.75
C SER A 17 3.18 5.45 3.22
N LEU A 18 2.65 4.59 2.35
CA LEU A 18 3.42 3.62 1.57
C LEU A 18 4.47 4.29 0.67
N THR A 19 4.13 5.43 0.08
CA THR A 19 5.02 6.17 -0.82
C THR A 19 6.16 6.86 -0.07
N HIS A 20 5.86 7.50 1.06
CA HIS A 20 6.83 8.26 1.86
C HIS A 20 7.50 7.44 2.98
N GLY A 21 7.36 6.11 2.99
CA GLY A 21 8.26 5.18 3.70
C GLY A 21 8.14 5.14 5.23
N VAL A 22 7.08 5.70 5.82
CA VAL A 22 7.00 5.83 7.31
C VAL A 22 6.56 4.53 8.00
N THR A 23 6.15 3.49 7.26
CA THR A 23 5.61 2.23 7.85
C THR A 23 5.83 0.98 6.98
N ALA A 24 6.51 1.08 5.85
CA ALA A 24 6.79 -0.07 4.97
C ALA A 24 8.28 -0.43 5.07
N ASN A 25 8.60 -1.69 5.38
CA ASN A 25 9.98 -2.16 5.28
C ASN A 25 10.45 -2.13 3.81
N ASP A 26 11.76 -2.06 3.60
CA ASP A 26 12.35 -1.92 2.26
C ASP A 26 11.96 -3.07 1.31
N SER A 27 11.77 -4.28 1.84
CA SER A 27 11.34 -5.46 1.07
C SER A 27 9.93 -5.28 0.50
N TRP A 28 8.95 -4.92 1.34
CA TRP A 28 7.57 -4.70 0.92
C TRP A 28 7.45 -3.55 -0.08
N LYS A 29 8.22 -2.48 0.12
CA LYS A 29 8.28 -1.36 -0.84
C LYS A 29 8.81 -1.81 -2.21
N THR A 30 9.90 -2.56 -2.23
CA THR A 30 10.53 -3.07 -3.46
C THR A 30 9.58 -3.99 -4.26
N GLU A 31 8.83 -4.84 -3.56
CA GLU A 31 7.85 -5.73 -4.17
C GLU A 31 6.70 -4.94 -4.84
N ILE A 32 6.20 -3.90 -4.18
CA ILE A 32 5.15 -3.02 -4.74
C ILE A 32 5.66 -2.22 -5.93
N ASP A 33 6.88 -1.66 -5.86
CA ASP A 33 7.49 -0.91 -6.97
C ASP A 33 7.70 -1.83 -8.20
N THR A 34 8.08 -3.08 -7.97
CA THR A 34 8.19 -4.09 -9.03
C THR A 34 6.83 -4.42 -9.65
N ALA A 35 5.82 -4.67 -8.82
CA ALA A 35 4.45 -4.93 -9.28
C ALA A 35 3.90 -3.74 -10.10
N LEU A 36 4.17 -2.52 -9.67
CA LEU A 36 3.79 -1.31 -10.40
C LEU A 36 4.53 -1.20 -11.74
N GLY A 37 5.83 -1.49 -11.78
CA GLY A 37 6.59 -1.53 -13.02
C GLY A 37 6.03 -2.53 -14.04
N LEU A 38 5.65 -3.72 -13.59
CA LEU A 38 5.00 -4.73 -14.43
C LEU A 38 3.62 -4.28 -14.92
N PHE A 39 2.82 -3.64 -14.04
CA PHE A 39 1.53 -3.09 -14.43
C PHE A 39 1.68 -1.99 -15.50
N LEU A 40 2.63 -1.07 -15.34
CA LEU A 40 2.86 -0.02 -16.33
C LEU A 40 3.31 -0.57 -17.69
N ALA A 41 4.01 -1.71 -17.71
CA ALA A 41 4.42 -2.37 -18.95
C ALA A 41 3.29 -3.17 -19.61
N GLY A 42 2.48 -3.89 -18.83
CA GLY A 42 1.48 -4.84 -19.35
C GLY A 42 0.02 -4.40 -19.26
N SER A 43 -0.27 -3.35 -18.47
CA SER A 43 -1.62 -2.85 -18.13
C SER A 43 -2.57 -3.89 -17.51
N SER A 44 -2.03 -4.99 -16.96
CA SER A 44 -2.84 -6.07 -16.34
C SER A 44 -3.20 -5.74 -14.90
N THR A 45 -4.43 -5.26 -14.68
CA THR A 45 -4.92 -4.97 -13.33
C THR A 45 -5.03 -6.22 -12.46
N ALA A 46 -5.34 -7.38 -13.06
CA ALA A 46 -5.46 -8.65 -12.34
C ALA A 46 -4.11 -9.12 -11.77
N ASP A 47 -3.05 -9.02 -12.57
CA ASP A 47 -1.70 -9.39 -12.12
C ASP A 47 -1.19 -8.41 -11.07
N PHE A 48 -1.49 -7.12 -11.24
CA PHE A 48 -1.13 -6.11 -10.26
C PHE A 48 -1.80 -6.35 -8.91
N GLN A 49 -3.12 -6.59 -8.88
CA GLN A 49 -3.84 -6.89 -7.65
C GLN A 49 -3.31 -8.16 -6.96
N SER A 50 -3.02 -9.20 -7.75
CA SER A 50 -2.46 -10.45 -7.23
C SER A 50 -1.09 -10.24 -6.59
N ALA A 51 -0.22 -9.45 -7.24
CA ALA A 51 1.10 -9.12 -6.72
C ALA A 51 1.04 -8.29 -5.42
N LEU A 52 0.08 -7.35 -5.29
CA LEU A 52 -0.10 -6.58 -4.05
C LEU A 52 -0.55 -7.45 -2.88
N VAL A 53 -1.45 -8.41 -3.10
CA VAL A 53 -1.88 -9.36 -2.05
C VAL A 53 -0.70 -10.23 -1.60
N ALA A 54 0.08 -10.75 -2.56
CA ALA A 54 1.26 -11.54 -2.27
C ALA A 54 2.30 -10.74 -1.46
N ALA A 55 2.59 -9.50 -1.88
CA ALA A 55 3.52 -8.63 -1.18
C ALA A 55 3.05 -8.32 0.27
N CYS A 56 1.74 -8.14 0.47
CA CYS A 56 1.20 -7.93 1.81
C CYS A 56 1.45 -9.12 2.75
N GLN A 57 1.28 -10.34 2.25
CA GLN A 57 1.48 -11.57 3.04
C GLN A 57 2.97 -11.89 3.25
N ALA A 58 3.81 -11.63 2.25
CA ALA A 58 5.22 -11.99 2.30
C ALA A 58 6.04 -11.04 3.18
N SER A 59 5.87 -9.73 2.96
CA SER A 59 6.74 -8.70 3.53
C SER A 59 5.96 -7.56 4.17
N GLY A 60 4.65 -7.48 3.93
CA GLY A 60 3.80 -6.40 4.41
C GLY A 60 3.10 -6.69 5.75
N PRO A 61 2.09 -5.87 6.08
CA PRO A 61 1.38 -5.93 7.36
C PRO A 61 0.36 -7.08 7.48
N CYS A 62 0.23 -7.95 6.46
CA CYS A 62 -0.71 -9.07 6.48
C CYS A 62 -0.12 -10.36 7.08
N GLN A 63 1.02 -10.27 7.79
CA GLN A 63 1.57 -11.36 8.60
C GLN A 63 0.86 -11.50 9.95
#